data_AF-A0A6J8CAQ6-F1
#
_entry.id   AF-A0A6J8CAQ6-F1
#
_cell.length_a   1.000
_cell.length_b   1.000
_cell.length_c   1.000
_cell.angle_alpha   90.00
_cell.angle_beta   90.00
_cell.angle_gamma   90.00
#
_symmetry.space_group_name_H-M   'P 1'
#
loop_
_entity.id
_entity.type
_entity.pdbx_description
1 polymer ?
#
loop_
_entity_poly.entity_id
_entity_poly.type
_entity_poly.pdbx_seq_one_letter_code
_entity_poly.pdbx_strand_id
1 'polypeptide(L)'
;MLKKLQREGLDKAKHHPSITEGDLQKLRESEVLSMKTPKGLQRKVWFDMMISFGRRGRENQRQFTKDTLEIKTDDRGHEFAQFAHSETTKNHRGDISDDNFEKNPRMYSTYKPDCPVQALKLYLSKRNPTTNDFFQLSRPKVDANDEIWYTSRPLGEKC
;
A
#
# COMPACT_ATOMS: atom_id res chain seq x y z
N MET A 1 -10.41 -8.87 -33.80
CA MET A 1 -10.95 -7.83 -32.89
C MET A 1 -9.84 -6.88 -32.42
N LEU A 2 -8.77 -7.36 -31.75
CA LEU A 2 -7.67 -6.52 -31.25
C LEU A 2 -6.97 -5.67 -32.34
N LYS A 3 -6.62 -6.28 -33.47
CA LYS A 3 -5.95 -5.59 -34.61
C LYS A 3 -6.77 -4.45 -35.22
N LYS A 4 -8.11 -4.49 -35.09
CA LYS A 4 -9.02 -3.44 -35.56
C LYS A 4 -9.02 -2.24 -34.60
N LEU A 5 -9.11 -2.51 -33.30
CA LEU A 5 -9.03 -1.50 -32.24
C LEU A 5 -7.69 -0.75 -32.24
N GLN A 6 -6.58 -1.46 -32.49
CA GLN A 6 -5.25 -0.85 -32.64
C GLN A 6 -5.18 0.09 -33.86
N ARG A 7 -5.77 -0.31 -34.99
CA ARG A 7 -5.80 0.50 -36.21
C ARG A 7 -6.66 1.75 -36.05
N GLU A 8 -7.69 1.66 -35.22
CA GLU A 8 -8.60 2.77 -34.86
C GLU A 8 -8.06 3.62 -33.70
N GLY A 9 -6.88 3.29 -33.13
CA GLY A 9 -6.27 4.01 -32.00
C GLY A 9 -7.04 3.90 -30.69
N LEU A 10 -8.03 2.99 -30.63
CA LEU A 10 -8.87 2.71 -29.46
C LEU A 10 -8.20 1.74 -28.47
N ASP A 11 -6.99 1.27 -28.77
CA ASP A 11 -6.14 0.49 -27.88
C ASP A 11 -5.35 1.35 -26.89
N LYS A 12 -5.26 2.66 -27.13
CA LYS A 12 -4.53 3.59 -26.25
C LYS A 12 -5.39 4.01 -25.07
N ALA A 13 -4.95 3.64 -23.87
CA ALA A 13 -5.54 4.13 -22.64
C ALA A 13 -5.35 5.65 -22.51
N LYS A 14 -6.45 6.40 -22.39
CA LYS A 14 -6.39 7.79 -21.94
C LYS A 14 -6.15 7.79 -20.43
N HIS A 15 -4.95 8.13 -20.01
CA HIS A 15 -4.61 8.26 -18.60
C HIS A 15 -5.28 9.51 -18.02
N HIS A 16 -5.92 9.36 -16.86
CA HIS A 16 -6.35 10.52 -16.07
C HIS A 16 -5.11 11.33 -15.64
N PRO A 17 -5.25 12.66 -15.47
CA PRO A 17 -4.16 13.47 -14.94
C PRO A 17 -3.76 12.96 -13.55
N SER A 18 -2.47 13.07 -13.24
CA SER A 18 -1.95 12.76 -11.92
C SER A 18 -2.61 13.65 -10.85
N ILE A 19 -2.73 13.12 -9.64
CA ILE A 19 -3.13 13.93 -8.47
C ILE A 19 -2.08 15.02 -8.27
N THR A 20 -2.50 16.26 -8.13
CA THR A 20 -1.59 17.40 -7.93
C THR A 20 -0.95 17.33 -6.54
N GLU A 21 0.25 17.88 -6.38
CA GLU A 21 0.89 17.93 -5.05
C GLU A 21 0.04 18.72 -4.04
N GLY A 22 -0.65 19.77 -4.48
CA GLY A 22 -1.57 20.53 -3.63
C GLY A 22 -2.77 19.69 -3.13
N ASP A 23 -3.30 18.79 -3.96
CA ASP A 23 -4.38 17.89 -3.53
C ASP A 23 -3.86 16.74 -2.66
N LEU A 24 -2.65 16.24 -2.93
CA LEU A 24 -1.98 15.29 -2.03
C LEU A 24 -1.74 15.90 -0.66
N GLN A 25 -1.34 17.18 -0.61
CA GLN A 25 -1.15 17.92 0.63
C GLN A 25 -2.47 18.05 1.40
N LYS A 26 -3.56 18.47 0.75
CA LYS A 26 -4.89 18.52 1.40
C LYS A 26 -5.31 17.16 1.97
N LEU A 27 -5.05 16.06 1.26
CA LEU A 27 -5.35 14.72 1.74
C LEU A 27 -4.52 14.36 2.98
N ARG A 28 -3.21 14.64 2.95
CA ARG A 28 -2.28 14.40 4.06
C ARG A 28 -2.62 15.20 5.31
N GLU A 29 -3.10 16.43 5.14
CA GLU A 29 -3.52 17.33 6.23
C GLU A 29 -4.94 17.03 6.73
N SER A 30 -5.72 16.22 6.00
CA SER A 30 -7.09 15.89 6.39
C SER A 30 -7.15 14.83 7.50
N GLU A 31 -8.18 14.92 8.33
CA GLU A 31 -8.49 13.89 9.34
C GLU A 31 -8.81 12.51 8.74
N VAL A 32 -9.11 12.45 7.42
CA VAL A 32 -9.41 11.19 6.73
C VAL A 32 -8.21 10.24 6.72
N LEU A 33 -6.99 10.78 6.70
CA LEU A 33 -5.72 10.01 6.72
C LEU A 33 -5.00 10.14 8.07
N SER A 34 -5.70 10.54 9.12
CA SER A 34 -5.12 10.73 10.46
C SER A 34 -4.58 9.43 11.05
N MET A 35 -3.32 9.42 11.46
CA MET A 35 -2.69 8.28 12.16
C MET A 35 -3.21 8.08 13.59
N LYS A 36 -4.01 9.01 14.12
CA LYS A 36 -4.52 9.00 15.49
C LYS A 36 -5.79 8.16 15.66
N THR A 37 -6.41 7.72 14.56
CA THR A 37 -7.63 6.90 14.62
C THR A 37 -7.46 5.60 13.85
N PRO A 38 -8.10 4.48 14.26
CA PRO A 38 -8.00 3.21 13.54
C PRO A 38 -8.42 3.31 12.07
N LYS A 39 -9.49 4.06 11.78
CA LYS A 39 -9.99 4.24 10.41
C LYS A 39 -9.06 5.14 9.59
N GLY A 40 -8.59 6.25 10.17
CA GLY A 40 -7.67 7.15 9.48
C GLY A 40 -6.35 6.48 9.15
N LEU A 41 -5.77 5.75 10.11
CA LEU A 41 -4.53 4.99 9.93
C LEU A 41 -4.67 3.92 8.84
N GLN A 42 -5.76 3.15 8.85
CA GLN A 42 -6.00 2.14 7.82
C GLN A 42 -6.16 2.76 6.43
N ARG A 43 -6.90 3.87 6.31
CA ARG A 43 -7.05 4.60 5.04
C ARG A 43 -5.73 5.15 4.55
N LYS A 44 -4.90 5.67 5.46
CA LYS A 44 -3.56 6.16 5.17
C LYS A 44 -2.67 5.06 4.61
N VAL A 45 -2.57 3.92 5.30
CA VAL A 45 -1.77 2.78 4.81
C VAL A 45 -2.27 2.32 3.44
N TRP A 46 -3.58 2.18 3.26
CA TRP A 46 -4.14 1.81 1.97
C TRP A 46 -3.79 2.83 0.87
N PHE A 47 -3.96 4.12 1.14
CA PHE A 47 -3.66 5.20 0.19
C PHE A 47 -2.17 5.22 -0.20
N ASP A 48 -1.28 5.16 0.80
CA ASP A 48 0.18 5.17 0.62
C ASP A 48 0.64 3.93 -0.18
N MET A 49 0.04 2.76 0.05
CA MET A 49 0.26 1.57 -0.77
C MET A 49 -0.20 1.77 -2.22
N MET A 50 -1.35 2.41 -2.45
CA MET A 50 -1.90 2.59 -3.81
C MET A 50 -1.04 3.53 -4.64
N ILE A 51 -0.55 4.61 -4.04
CA ILE A 51 0.28 5.60 -4.74
C ILE A 51 1.70 5.10 -4.96
N SER A 52 2.26 4.35 -4.01
CA SER A 52 3.65 3.87 -4.08
C SER A 52 3.81 2.62 -4.95
N PHE A 53 2.85 1.68 -4.89
CA PHE A 53 2.97 0.39 -5.55
C PHE A 53 2.10 0.25 -6.82
N GLY A 54 1.27 1.24 -7.12
CA GLY A 54 0.49 1.29 -8.36
C GLY A 54 -0.42 0.07 -8.54
N ARG A 55 -0.26 -0.65 -9.67
CA ARG A 55 -1.06 -1.87 -9.97
C ARG A 55 -0.88 -2.96 -8.92
N ARG A 56 0.35 -3.19 -8.46
CA ARG A 56 0.65 -4.21 -7.44
C ARG A 56 -0.03 -3.92 -6.11
N GLY A 57 -0.17 -2.65 -5.75
CA GLY A 57 -0.96 -2.27 -4.58
C GLY A 57 -2.45 -2.62 -4.73
N ARG A 58 -3.00 -2.62 -5.95
CA ARG A 58 -4.45 -2.75 -6.23
C ARG A 58 -4.92 -4.18 -6.43
N GLU A 59 -4.05 -5.06 -6.89
CA GLU A 59 -4.40 -6.43 -7.23
C GLU A 59 -4.39 -7.34 -5.99
N ASN A 60 -5.34 -8.27 -5.90
CA ASN A 60 -5.40 -9.31 -4.85
C ASN A 60 -5.27 -8.82 -3.40
N GLN A 61 -5.72 -7.60 -3.08
CA GLN A 61 -5.59 -7.02 -1.73
C GLN A 61 -6.15 -7.90 -0.60
N ARG A 62 -7.16 -8.72 -0.89
CA ARG A 62 -7.74 -9.68 0.06
C ARG A 62 -6.78 -10.80 0.45
N GLN A 63 -5.80 -11.10 -0.40
CA GLN A 63 -4.79 -12.13 -0.17
C GLN A 63 -3.56 -11.55 0.54
N PHE A 64 -3.50 -10.24 0.76
CA PHE A 64 -2.41 -9.65 1.51
C PHE A 64 -2.46 -10.16 2.94
N THR A 65 -1.30 -10.58 3.42
CA THR A 65 -1.04 -11.00 4.78
C THR A 65 -0.09 -10.01 5.46
N LYS A 66 0.09 -10.16 6.78
CA LYS A 66 1.08 -9.40 7.56
C LYS A 66 2.51 -9.45 6.98
N ASP A 67 2.85 -10.52 6.27
CA ASP A 67 4.17 -10.77 5.69
C ASP A 67 4.25 -10.36 4.21
N THR A 68 3.18 -9.77 3.65
CA THR A 68 3.15 -9.32 2.25
C THR A 68 4.09 -8.16 2.00
N LEU A 69 4.22 -7.25 2.97
CA LEU A 69 5.15 -6.14 2.92
C LEU A 69 6.27 -6.37 3.94
N GLU A 70 7.48 -6.09 3.51
CA GLU A 70 8.67 -6.06 4.37
C GLU A 70 9.23 -4.64 4.41
N ILE A 71 9.84 -4.28 5.55
CA ILE A 71 10.51 -3.00 5.75
C ILE A 71 12.02 -3.27 5.73
N LYS A 72 12.73 -2.54 4.88
CA LYS A 72 14.17 -2.66 4.64
C LYS A 72 14.84 -1.29 4.72
N THR A 73 16.16 -1.30 4.77
CA THR A 73 17.00 -0.11 4.72
C THR A 73 17.92 -0.23 3.51
N ASP A 74 18.07 0.86 2.74
CA ASP A 74 19.00 0.88 1.61
C ASP A 74 20.45 1.11 2.07
N ASP A 75 21.37 1.14 1.10
CA ASP A 75 22.79 1.40 1.29
C ASP A 75 23.10 2.77 1.91
N ARG A 76 22.14 3.70 1.85
CA ARG A 76 22.23 5.07 2.39
C ARG A 76 21.59 5.20 3.77
N GLY A 77 21.06 4.12 4.34
CA GLY A 77 20.37 4.16 5.63
C GLY A 77 18.92 4.65 5.54
N HIS A 78 18.36 4.79 4.34
CA HIS A 78 16.97 5.19 4.17
C HIS A 78 16.05 3.97 4.24
N GLU A 79 15.07 4.07 5.14
CA GLU A 79 14.09 3.03 5.34
C GLU A 79 13.02 3.06 4.25
N PHE A 80 12.59 1.90 3.78
CA PHE A 80 11.51 1.75 2.82
C PHE A 80 10.72 0.46 3.04
N ALA A 81 9.48 0.44 2.57
CA ALA A 81 8.69 -0.78 2.46
C ALA A 81 8.63 -1.29 1.02
N GLN A 82 8.63 -2.60 0.83
CA GLN A 82 8.42 -3.26 -0.46
C GLN A 82 7.61 -4.55 -0.29
N PHE A 83 7.13 -5.13 -1.39
CA PHE A 83 6.54 -6.47 -1.36
C PHE A 83 7.61 -7.53 -1.11
N ALA A 84 7.36 -8.42 -0.16
CA ALA A 84 8.32 -9.46 0.25
C ALA A 84 8.51 -10.54 -0.83
N HIS A 85 7.45 -10.86 -1.58
CA HIS A 85 7.53 -11.73 -2.74
C HIS A 85 7.41 -10.88 -4.01
N SER A 86 8.48 -10.82 -4.81
CA SER A 86 8.31 -10.40 -6.19
C SER A 86 7.53 -11.51 -6.89
N GLU A 87 6.33 -11.25 -7.39
CA GLU A 87 5.79 -12.11 -8.45
C GLU A 87 6.81 -12.06 -9.59
N THR A 88 7.67 -13.09 -9.66
CA THR A 88 8.48 -13.37 -10.84
C THR A 88 7.52 -13.33 -11.99
N THR A 89 7.66 -12.29 -12.80
CA THR A 89 6.86 -11.99 -13.98
C THR A 89 6.53 -13.30 -14.67
N LYS A 90 5.24 -13.67 -14.71
CA LYS A 90 4.72 -14.87 -15.37
C LYS A 90 5.14 -14.99 -16.85
N ASN A 91 5.84 -13.99 -17.42
CA ASN A 91 6.28 -13.95 -18.82
C ASN A 91 7.75 -13.51 -19.06
N HIS A 92 8.69 -13.61 -18.10
CA HIS A 92 10.11 -13.41 -18.44
C HIS A 92 11.00 -14.54 -17.94
N ARG A 93 11.34 -15.46 -18.85
CA ARG A 93 12.57 -16.23 -18.76
C ARG A 93 13.72 -15.30 -19.10
N GLY A 94 14.72 -15.24 -18.24
CA GLY A 94 16.00 -14.63 -18.56
C GLY A 94 16.24 -13.29 -17.85
N ASP A 95 17.18 -13.39 -16.90
CA ASP A 95 18.42 -12.63 -16.91
C ASP A 95 18.53 -11.42 -15.96
N ILE A 96 19.65 -11.49 -15.23
CA ILE A 96 20.38 -10.48 -14.45
C ILE A 96 19.70 -9.89 -13.21
N SER A 97 20.45 -9.93 -12.11
CA SER A 97 20.22 -9.22 -10.85
C SER A 97 19.74 -7.79 -11.09
N ASP A 98 18.45 -7.56 -10.86
CA ASP A 98 17.80 -6.33 -11.28
C ASP A 98 17.36 -5.52 -10.07
N ASP A 99 18.24 -4.65 -9.59
CA ASP A 99 17.93 -3.57 -8.64
C ASP A 99 17.21 -2.41 -9.35
N ASN A 100 16.38 -2.73 -10.34
CA ASN A 100 15.60 -1.74 -11.07
C ASN A 100 14.37 -1.38 -10.25
N PHE A 101 14.27 -0.09 -9.91
CA PHE A 101 13.15 0.50 -9.17
C PHE A 101 11.78 0.21 -9.80
N GLU A 102 11.75 0.13 -11.14
CA GLU A 102 10.56 -0.23 -11.92
C GLU A 102 10.13 -1.68 -11.70
N LYS A 103 11.09 -2.57 -11.41
CA LYS A 103 10.84 -4.00 -11.17
C LYS A 103 10.42 -4.27 -9.73
N ASN A 104 10.86 -3.47 -8.75
CA ASN A 104 10.47 -3.54 -7.34
C ASN A 104 10.14 -2.16 -6.77
N PRO A 105 8.87 -1.71 -6.83
CA PRO A 105 8.45 -0.42 -6.31
C PRO A 105 8.65 -0.38 -4.79
N ARG A 106 9.20 0.73 -4.30
CA ARG A 106 9.48 0.97 -2.89
C ARG A 106 8.66 2.15 -2.37
N MET A 107 8.23 2.06 -1.12
CA MET A 107 7.58 3.14 -0.38
C MET A 107 8.54 3.65 0.69
N TYR A 108 9.23 4.76 0.42
CA TYR A 108 10.25 5.30 1.31
C TYR A 108 9.70 6.03 2.52
N SER A 109 10.47 5.99 3.61
CA SER A 109 10.30 6.88 4.74
C SER A 109 10.56 8.33 4.31
N THR A 110 9.66 9.23 4.66
CA THR A 110 9.81 10.67 4.42
C THR A 110 10.34 11.42 5.64
N TYR A 111 10.39 10.75 6.80
CA TYR A 111 10.71 11.35 8.11
C TYR A 111 9.83 12.55 8.49
N LYS A 112 8.66 12.69 7.86
CA LYS A 112 7.63 13.70 8.17
C LYS A 112 6.53 13.12 9.06
N PRO A 113 5.68 13.95 9.69
CA PRO A 113 4.58 13.46 10.53
C PRO A 113 3.60 12.53 9.80
N ASP A 114 3.47 12.65 8.48
CA ASP A 114 2.64 11.83 7.62
C ASP A 114 3.44 10.70 6.93
N CYS A 115 4.57 10.30 7.48
CA CYS A 115 5.46 9.32 6.86
C CYS A 115 4.75 7.98 6.58
N PRO A 116 4.79 7.47 5.33
CA PRO A 116 4.07 6.27 4.96
C PRO A 116 4.63 5.01 5.64
N VAL A 117 5.95 4.92 5.80
CA VAL A 117 6.59 3.79 6.51
C VAL A 117 6.24 3.79 8.00
N GLN A 118 6.22 4.95 8.65
CA GLN A 118 5.79 5.07 10.05
C GLN A 118 4.31 4.70 10.21
N ALA A 119 3.44 5.11 9.30
CA ALA A 119 2.04 4.70 9.29
C ALA A 119 1.90 3.17 9.12
N LEU A 120 2.67 2.56 8.22
CA LEU A 120 2.67 1.11 8.04
C LEU A 120 3.14 0.39 9.32
N LYS A 121 4.23 0.82 9.94
CA LYS A 121 4.73 0.25 11.21
C LYS A 121 3.68 0.34 12.31
N LEU A 122 3.08 1.51 12.48
CA LEU A 122 2.03 1.72 13.47
C LEU A 122 0.85 0.80 13.20
N TYR A 123 0.41 0.69 11.94
CA TYR A 123 -0.67 -0.22 11.55
C TYR A 123 -0.34 -1.66 11.91
N LEU A 124 0.83 -2.17 11.52
CA LEU A 124 1.26 -3.53 11.82
C LEU A 124 1.32 -3.80 13.33
N SER A 125 1.76 -2.82 14.12
CA SER A 125 1.81 -2.95 15.59
C SER A 125 0.44 -3.00 16.26
N LYS A 126 -0.59 -2.37 15.67
CA LYS A 126 -1.95 -2.30 16.23
C LYS A 126 -2.90 -3.37 15.69
N ARG A 127 -2.43 -4.23 14.76
CA ARG A 127 -3.22 -5.32 14.17
C ARG A 127 -3.57 -6.37 15.22
N ASN A 128 -4.67 -7.07 14.98
CA ASN A 128 -5.01 -8.25 15.75
C ASN A 128 -4.09 -9.42 15.34
N PRO A 129 -3.36 -10.05 16.28
CA PRO A 129 -2.43 -11.12 15.94
C PRO A 129 -3.09 -12.46 15.58
N THR A 130 -4.39 -12.63 15.84
CA THR A 130 -5.09 -13.91 15.62
C THR A 130 -5.46 -14.18 14.17
N THR A 131 -5.35 -13.19 13.28
CA THR A 131 -5.52 -13.37 11.83
C THR A 131 -4.28 -12.91 11.06
N ASN A 132 -4.01 -13.60 9.96
CA ASN A 132 -2.96 -13.22 9.03
C ASN A 132 -3.41 -12.15 8.02
N ASP A 133 -4.71 -11.92 7.84
CA ASP A 133 -5.24 -10.94 6.88
C ASP A 133 -4.66 -9.54 7.11
N PHE A 134 -4.10 -8.92 6.06
CA PHE A 134 -3.44 -7.62 6.18
C PHE A 134 -4.44 -6.55 6.63
N PHE A 135 -5.51 -6.34 5.84
CA PHE A 135 -6.56 -5.38 6.15
C PHE A 135 -7.65 -6.01 7.01
N GLN A 136 -7.77 -5.52 8.25
CA GLN A 136 -8.73 -5.97 9.26
C GLN A 136 -9.80 -4.89 9.53
N LEU A 137 -11.01 -5.27 9.93
CA LEU A 137 -12.04 -4.29 10.31
C LEU A 137 -11.61 -3.49 11.56
N SER A 138 -11.74 -2.16 11.51
CA SER A 138 -11.47 -1.29 12.67
C SER A 138 -12.44 -1.57 13.81
N ARG A 139 -11.95 -1.64 15.05
CA ARG A 139 -12.82 -1.69 16.23
C ARG A 139 -13.58 -0.35 16.38
N PRO A 140 -14.84 -0.36 16.84
CA PRO A 140 -15.66 0.85 16.93
C PRO A 140 -15.27 1.77 18.10
N LYS A 141 -14.72 1.20 19.18
CA LYS A 141 -14.24 1.92 20.37
C LYS A 141 -12.81 1.47 20.64
N VAL A 142 -11.89 2.41 20.56
CA VAL A 142 -10.45 2.20 20.70
C VAL A 142 -9.85 3.46 21.31
N ASP A 143 -9.02 3.28 22.32
CA ASP A 143 -8.19 4.34 22.88
C ASP A 143 -6.81 4.37 22.21
N ALA A 144 -6.17 5.54 22.18
CA ALA A 144 -4.87 5.70 21.53
C ALA A 144 -3.79 4.75 22.10
N ASN A 145 -3.92 4.42 23.38
CA ASN A 145 -3.00 3.55 24.12
C ASN A 145 -3.33 2.06 23.96
N ASP A 146 -4.48 1.70 23.38
CA ASP A 146 -4.83 0.29 23.18
C ASP A 146 -3.79 -0.41 22.32
N GLU A 147 -3.36 -1.60 22.72
CA GLU A 147 -2.43 -2.40 21.93
C GLU A 147 -3.04 -2.85 20.60
N ILE A 148 -4.35 -3.14 20.57
CA ILE A 148 -5.05 -3.70 19.41
C ILE A 148 -6.21 -2.79 18.97
N TRP A 149 -6.09 -2.23 17.78
CA TRP A 149 -7.08 -1.31 17.19
C TRP A 149 -8.03 -1.99 16.21
N TYR A 150 -7.67 -3.18 15.74
CA TYR A 150 -8.38 -3.90 14.68
C TYR A 150 -8.95 -5.22 15.19
N THR A 151 -10.00 -5.69 14.55
CA THR A 151 -10.62 -6.99 14.86
C THR A 151 -9.89 -8.12 14.14
N SER A 152 -10.21 -9.37 14.47
CA SER A 152 -9.71 -10.54 13.72
C SER A 152 -10.44 -10.76 12.38
N ARG A 153 -11.43 -9.92 12.04
CA ARG A 153 -12.19 -10.07 10.79
C ARG A 153 -11.52 -9.33 9.64
N PRO A 154 -11.36 -9.97 8.46
CA PRO A 154 -10.84 -9.29 7.29
C PRO A 154 -11.79 -8.19 6.80
N LEU A 155 -11.21 -7.13 6.25
CA LEU A 155 -11.94 -6.05 5.62
C LEU A 155 -12.55 -6.52 4.29
N GLY A 156 -13.83 -6.22 4.08
CA GLY A 156 -14.55 -6.50 2.83
C GLY A 156 -15.21 -7.89 2.78
N GLU A 157 -15.13 -8.71 3.83
CA GLU A 157 -15.97 -9.90 3.94
C GLU A 157 -17.43 -9.49 4.20
N LYS A 158 -18.39 -10.06 3.47
CA LYS A 158 -19.81 -9.75 3.70
C LYS A 158 -20.19 -10.24 5.09
N CYS A 159 -20.89 -9.40 5.85
CA CYS A 159 -21.46 -9.76 7.15
C CYS A 159 -22.64 -10.71 6.97
#